data_AF-A0A7R9GKC1-F1
#
_entry.id   AF-A0A7R9GKC1-F1
#
_cell.length_a   1.000
_cell.length_b   1.000
_cell.length_c   1.000
_cell.angle_alpha   90.00
_cell.angle_beta   90.00
_cell.angle_gamma   90.00
#
_symmetry.space_group_name_H-M   'P 1'
#
loop_
_entity.id
_entity.type
_entity.pdbx_description
1 polymer ?
#
loop_
_entity_poly.entity_id
_entity_poly.type
_entity_poly.pdbx_seq_one_letter_code
_entity_poly.pdbx_strand_id
1 'polypeptide(L)'
;MGQTDGSGQSFLCCSSGRPVNVRIQHPSCENIIIPQDDEFYSRFRLDCLNFVRSQVAPKLSCTAGHQDQLNTLTSYLDMSQVYGNTDRAAGFGRQFMGGRLKSSFVNGRHLLAVAPGSGDCGDTNMPCFVTAGDSKVNMIPSTTAMHLLWDREHDRIAMELQKLHPTWSDERVFQEARRITVAIYQHIFLNEYIPTIFGADIIQKYNLDVKPGGNYSCYYNKEVNPTASNEFSAAAFRFGHSQVPDFFLLFDDLELADELVGVHKTFMKPGPLIYDGKRFTKFVRGLMLQPAQQVDNFVSNALTTQLLRGPNGAFGGDLIAINIQRGRDHGLPPYIDMLEACGLPKPKGFADLEPLMGPVKVNALSRIYADAADIDLYVGGLFENASKDSVFGPTFACIIGDQFQRSRAGDRFFYDNAPGGMCGANSTGNPAPFTQRVKQHQTLRLLVQHKGASFNLSQLHKVLIPHREHNFKQIRIHHQALDLVSSHNLGLLGYKMLQQVQTSSQQGLHKVLNQLVNNSKEHQLNPVDNKNHS
;
A
#
# COMPACT_ATOMS: atom_id res chain seq x y z
N MET A 1 7.50 11.17 -7.98
CA MET A 1 6.50 11.54 -9.01
C MET A 1 7.25 11.74 -10.31
N GLY A 2 6.58 11.57 -11.46
CA GLY A 2 7.18 11.94 -12.75
C GLY A 2 7.44 13.45 -12.81
N GLN A 3 8.28 13.87 -13.74
CA GLN A 3 8.47 15.28 -14.06
C GLN A 3 7.18 15.88 -14.66
N THR A 4 6.99 17.19 -14.47
CA THR A 4 5.85 17.95 -14.97
C THR A 4 6.32 19.00 -15.97
N ASP A 5 5.41 19.50 -16.80
CA ASP A 5 5.66 20.63 -17.69
C ASP A 5 5.70 21.97 -16.91
N GLY A 6 5.90 23.08 -17.64
CA GLY A 6 5.96 24.43 -17.06
C GLY A 6 4.66 24.91 -16.40
N SER A 7 3.54 24.20 -16.59
CA SER A 7 2.27 24.44 -15.91
C SER A 7 2.08 23.60 -14.65
N GLY A 8 3.03 22.70 -14.35
CA GLY A 8 2.94 21.76 -13.24
C GLY A 8 2.08 20.52 -13.53
N GLN A 9 1.71 20.28 -14.80
CA GLN A 9 0.97 19.08 -15.20
C GLN A 9 1.90 17.98 -15.70
N SER A 10 1.52 16.72 -15.48
CA SER A 10 2.22 15.58 -16.08
C SER A 10 2.04 15.61 -17.59
N PHE A 11 3.13 15.51 -18.35
CA PHE A 11 3.08 15.34 -19.80
C PHE A 11 3.07 13.87 -20.20
N LEU A 12 2.65 13.60 -21.45
CA LEU A 12 2.60 12.25 -22.01
C LEU A 12 3.80 12.00 -22.92
N CYS A 13 4.40 10.83 -22.77
CA CYS A 13 5.49 10.29 -23.57
C CYS A 13 5.01 9.18 -24.52
N CYS A 14 3.92 8.51 -24.15
CA CYS A 14 3.16 7.60 -24.99
C CYS A 14 1.71 8.08 -25.04
N SER A 15 1.21 8.37 -26.25
CA SER A 15 -0.16 8.86 -26.47
C SER A 15 -0.89 7.92 -27.40
N SER A 16 -2.10 7.51 -27.01
CA SER A 16 -2.92 6.55 -27.77
C SER A 16 -2.16 5.26 -28.14
N GLY A 17 -1.27 4.80 -27.25
CA GLY A 17 -0.47 3.59 -27.44
C GLY A 17 0.70 3.73 -28.41
N ARG A 18 1.06 4.94 -28.84
CA ARG A 18 2.21 5.20 -29.73
C ARG A 18 3.18 6.19 -29.06
N PRO A 19 4.49 6.04 -29.27
CA PRO A 19 5.46 7.02 -28.78
C PRO A 19 5.15 8.39 -29.37
N VAL A 20 5.19 9.43 -28.53
CA VAL A 20 5.09 10.81 -29.01
C VAL A 20 6.30 11.10 -29.92
N ASN A 21 6.10 11.87 -30.99
CA ASN A 21 7.12 12.11 -32.02
C ASN A 21 8.48 12.51 -31.42
N VAL A 22 9.52 11.73 -31.76
CA VAL A 22 10.89 11.84 -31.23
C VAL A 22 11.50 13.24 -31.41
N ARG A 23 11.07 14.01 -32.42
CA ARG A 23 11.55 15.38 -32.65
C ARG A 23 11.02 16.41 -31.65
N ILE A 24 9.99 16.06 -30.88
CA ILE A 24 9.28 16.94 -29.93
C ILE A 24 9.20 16.26 -28.55
N GLN A 25 9.91 15.15 -28.36
CA GLN A 25 9.83 14.37 -27.14
C GLN A 25 10.65 15.03 -26.03
N HIS A 26 10.04 15.21 -24.86
CA HIS A 26 10.71 15.76 -23.70
C HIS A 26 11.86 14.82 -23.27
N PRO A 27 13.05 15.33 -22.85
CA PRO A 27 14.20 14.49 -22.46
C PRO A 27 13.94 13.50 -21.33
N SER A 28 12.87 13.72 -20.57
CA SER A 28 12.45 12.88 -19.44
C SER A 28 11.43 11.80 -19.83
N CYS A 29 11.17 11.62 -21.12
CA CYS A 29 10.35 10.55 -21.62
C CYS A 29 11.13 9.25 -21.78
N GLU A 30 10.65 8.18 -21.16
CA GLU A 30 11.30 6.87 -21.20
C GLU A 30 10.21 5.79 -21.27
N ASN A 31 9.54 5.72 -22.42
CA ASN A 31 8.37 4.85 -22.63
C ASN A 31 8.69 3.38 -22.35
N ILE A 32 7.70 2.67 -21.79
CA ILE A 32 7.77 1.21 -21.68
C ILE A 32 7.31 0.65 -23.03
N ILE A 33 8.22 0.02 -23.76
CA ILE A 33 7.91 -0.57 -25.07
C ILE A 33 7.14 -1.88 -24.87
N ILE A 34 6.05 -2.03 -25.62
CA ILE A 34 5.23 -3.23 -25.63
C ILE A 34 5.76 -4.15 -26.74
N PRO A 35 6.16 -5.40 -26.43
CA PRO A 35 6.55 -6.38 -27.43
C PRO A 35 5.42 -6.68 -28.42
N GLN A 36 5.75 -7.00 -29.67
CA GLN A 36 4.74 -7.30 -30.69
C GLN A 36 3.96 -8.59 -30.39
N ASP A 37 4.57 -9.50 -29.65
CA ASP A 37 4.01 -10.76 -29.17
C ASP A 37 3.43 -10.67 -27.74
N ASP A 38 3.27 -9.46 -27.19
CA ASP A 38 2.61 -9.25 -25.90
C ASP A 38 1.21 -9.90 -25.91
N GLU A 39 0.91 -10.73 -24.91
CA GLU A 39 -0.31 -11.54 -24.90
C GLU A 39 -1.60 -10.70 -24.83
N PHE A 40 -1.55 -9.52 -24.22
CA PHE A 40 -2.71 -8.69 -23.88
C PHE A 40 -2.78 -7.42 -24.72
N TYR A 41 -1.76 -6.56 -24.65
CA TYR A 41 -1.77 -5.23 -25.24
C TYR A 41 -1.66 -5.24 -26.76
N SER A 42 -1.05 -6.27 -27.36
CA SER A 42 -0.97 -6.42 -28.83
C SER A 42 -2.36 -6.49 -29.49
N ARG A 43 -3.37 -7.06 -28.78
CA ARG A 43 -4.77 -7.14 -29.24
C ARG A 43 -5.42 -5.77 -29.41
N PHE A 44 -4.89 -4.77 -28.71
CA PHE A 44 -5.32 -3.37 -28.77
C PHE A 44 -4.39 -2.50 -29.63
N ARG A 45 -3.41 -3.10 -30.31
CA ARG A 45 -2.45 -2.43 -31.21
C ARG A 45 -1.64 -1.31 -30.53
N LEU A 46 -1.28 -1.51 -29.26
CA LEU A 46 -0.42 -0.61 -28.50
C LEU A 46 1.05 -1.00 -28.69
N ASP A 47 1.91 0.00 -28.84
CA ASP A 47 3.36 -0.16 -28.94
C ASP A 47 4.09 0.30 -27.67
N CYS A 48 3.44 1.11 -26.82
CA CYS A 48 4.02 1.56 -25.56
C CYS A 48 2.99 1.79 -24.45
N LEU A 49 3.49 1.78 -23.22
CA LEU A 49 2.86 2.39 -22.05
C LEU A 49 3.57 3.69 -21.68
N ASN A 50 2.81 4.67 -21.21
CA ASN A 50 3.33 5.98 -20.83
C ASN A 50 4.22 5.90 -19.59
N PHE A 51 5.42 6.45 -19.67
CA PHE A 51 6.32 6.57 -18.53
C PHE A 51 7.15 7.85 -18.62
N VAL A 52 7.15 8.60 -17.50
CA VAL A 52 7.93 9.81 -17.31
C VAL A 52 8.93 9.57 -16.19
N ARG A 53 10.21 9.91 -16.45
CA ARG A 53 11.31 9.83 -15.49
C ARG A 53 11.03 10.66 -14.24
N SER A 54 11.59 10.24 -13.11
CA SER A 54 11.43 10.93 -11.84
C SER A 54 12.14 12.29 -11.86
N GLN A 55 11.69 13.19 -10.97
CA GLN A 55 12.44 14.42 -10.71
C GLN A 55 13.78 14.09 -10.02
N VAL A 56 14.83 14.76 -10.47
CA VAL A 56 16.19 14.62 -9.91
C VAL A 56 16.44 15.70 -8.86
N ALA A 57 17.12 15.33 -7.78
CA ALA A 57 17.58 16.25 -6.75
C ALA A 57 18.97 16.81 -7.13
N PRO A 58 19.21 18.13 -6.98
CA PRO A 58 20.56 18.66 -7.10
C PRO A 58 21.42 18.13 -5.95
N LYS A 59 22.69 17.81 -6.24
CA LYS A 59 23.67 17.51 -5.19
C LYS A 59 23.84 18.75 -4.31
N LEU A 60 23.84 18.58 -2.99
CA LEU A 60 24.05 19.69 -2.03
C LEU A 60 25.39 20.41 -2.25
N SER A 61 26.41 19.67 -2.71
CA SER A 61 27.74 20.20 -3.06
C SER A 61 27.79 20.97 -4.38
N CYS A 62 26.69 21.01 -5.15
CA CYS A 62 26.63 21.58 -6.51
C CYS A 62 27.68 21.01 -7.48
N THR A 63 28.12 19.77 -7.26
CA THR A 63 29.10 19.08 -8.10
C THR A 63 28.41 18.17 -9.12
N ALA A 64 29.05 17.98 -10.28
CA ALA A 64 28.63 16.97 -11.25
C ALA A 64 28.75 15.56 -10.64
N GLY A 65 27.87 14.64 -11.04
CA GLY A 65 27.84 13.27 -10.56
C GLY A 65 26.62 12.52 -11.07
N HIS A 66 26.39 11.32 -10.52
CA HIS A 66 25.20 10.52 -10.80
C HIS A 66 23.92 11.25 -10.39
N GLN A 67 22.83 11.00 -11.13
CA GLN A 67 21.51 11.55 -10.84
C GLN A 67 20.92 10.84 -9.61
N ASP A 68 20.54 11.61 -8.58
CA ASP A 68 19.72 11.11 -7.47
C ASP A 68 18.29 11.63 -7.64
N GLN A 69 17.29 10.83 -7.26
CA GLN A 69 15.89 11.25 -7.31
C GLN A 69 15.46 11.96 -6.04
N LEU A 70 14.56 12.94 -6.18
CA LEU A 70 14.07 13.73 -5.06
C LEU A 70 13.02 12.97 -4.24
N ASN A 71 13.27 12.82 -2.94
CA ASN A 71 12.22 12.52 -1.98
C ASN A 71 11.52 13.83 -1.58
N THR A 72 10.21 13.91 -1.85
CA THR A 72 9.39 15.11 -1.55
C THR A 72 8.68 15.01 -0.20
N LEU A 73 8.85 13.88 0.51
CA LEU A 73 8.27 13.63 1.83
C LEU A 73 9.39 13.57 2.88
N THR A 74 9.03 13.78 4.15
CA THR A 74 9.92 13.47 5.26
C THR A 74 10.20 11.96 5.31
N SER A 75 11.43 11.57 5.69
CA SER A 75 11.82 10.14 5.80
C SER A 75 11.47 9.52 7.17
N TYR A 76 10.87 10.31 8.06
CA TYR A 76 10.47 9.90 9.40
C TYR A 76 9.07 9.27 9.39
N LEU A 77 8.78 8.46 10.40
CA LEU A 77 7.42 7.96 10.67
C LEU A 77 6.63 9.04 11.44
N ASP A 78 6.43 10.20 10.84
CA ASP A 78 5.90 11.43 11.46
C ASP A 78 4.49 11.82 11.01
N MET A 79 3.83 10.89 10.31
CA MET A 79 2.52 11.09 9.68
C MET A 79 2.47 12.29 8.73
N SER A 80 3.56 12.58 8.02
CA SER A 80 3.60 13.62 7.00
C SER A 80 2.54 13.45 5.91
N GLN A 81 2.00 12.24 5.68
CA GLN A 81 0.86 12.01 4.80
C GLN A 81 -0.44 12.71 5.28
N VAL A 82 -0.60 12.92 6.60
CA VAL A 82 -1.73 13.64 7.20
C VAL A 82 -1.42 15.13 7.33
N TYR A 83 -0.25 15.46 7.88
CA TYR A 83 0.10 16.83 8.30
C TYR A 83 0.84 17.67 7.25
N GLY A 84 1.34 17.04 6.19
CA GLY A 84 2.17 17.70 5.18
C GLY A 84 3.63 17.90 5.60
N ASN A 85 4.44 18.29 4.61
CA ASN A 85 5.90 18.43 4.73
C ASN A 85 6.38 19.88 4.81
N THR A 86 5.45 20.85 4.86
CA THR A 86 5.75 22.29 4.97
C THR A 86 4.71 22.98 5.85
N ASP A 87 5.07 24.12 6.46
CA ASP A 87 4.13 24.91 7.26
C ASP A 87 2.92 25.38 6.43
N ARG A 88 3.13 25.68 5.14
CA ARG A 88 2.05 26.02 4.22
C ARG A 88 1.09 24.85 4.02
N ALA A 89 1.60 23.64 3.81
CA ALA A 89 0.79 22.44 3.65
C ALA A 89 0.03 22.11 4.95
N ALA A 90 0.71 22.15 6.10
CA ALA A 90 0.08 21.97 7.40
C ALA A 90 -1.03 23.01 7.64
N GLY A 91 -0.77 24.29 7.34
CA GLY A 91 -1.78 25.34 7.41
C GLY A 91 -2.96 25.12 6.46
N PHE A 92 -2.73 24.57 5.26
CA PHE A 92 -3.81 24.20 4.34
C PHE A 92 -4.73 23.14 4.93
N GLY A 93 -4.19 22.13 5.64
CA GLY A 93 -4.95 21.05 6.26
C GLY A 93 -5.63 21.39 7.58
N ARG A 94 -5.37 22.56 8.18
CA ARG A 94 -5.87 22.93 9.52
C ARG A 94 -7.16 23.74 9.48
N GLN A 95 -8.03 23.48 10.45
CA GLN A 95 -9.23 24.30 10.67
C GLN A 95 -8.91 25.61 11.40
N PHE A 96 -7.80 25.66 12.14
CA PHE A 96 -7.44 26.76 13.05
C PHE A 96 -8.53 27.03 14.11
N MET A 97 -9.21 25.97 14.54
CA MET A 97 -10.18 26.03 15.62
C MET A 97 -10.07 24.78 16.51
N GLY A 98 -9.64 25.00 17.75
CA GLY A 98 -9.49 23.93 18.75
C GLY A 98 -8.42 22.90 18.39
N GLY A 99 -7.42 23.30 17.60
CA GLY A 99 -6.32 22.47 17.13
C GLY A 99 -6.71 21.43 16.08
N ARG A 100 -7.89 21.53 15.45
CA ARG A 100 -8.44 20.50 14.54
C ARG A 100 -7.96 20.60 13.10
N LEU A 101 -8.08 19.50 12.37
CA LEU A 101 -7.91 19.42 10.92
C LEU A 101 -9.17 19.87 10.20
N LYS A 102 -9.03 20.26 8.92
CA LYS A 102 -10.19 20.51 8.06
C LYS A 102 -10.88 19.20 7.75
N SER A 103 -12.20 19.22 7.82
CA SER A 103 -13.05 18.08 7.53
C SER A 103 -14.33 18.51 6.82
N SER A 104 -15.04 17.57 6.20
CA SER A 104 -16.37 17.79 5.66
C SER A 104 -17.43 17.03 6.45
N PHE A 105 -18.67 17.52 6.41
CA PHE A 105 -19.83 16.83 6.98
C PHE A 105 -20.85 16.57 5.87
N VAL A 106 -21.02 15.30 5.52
CA VAL A 106 -21.96 14.88 4.48
C VAL A 106 -22.94 13.88 5.07
N ASN A 107 -24.23 14.19 4.98
CA ASN A 107 -25.31 13.36 5.56
C ASN A 107 -25.08 13.01 7.04
N GLY A 108 -24.60 13.97 7.83
CA GLY A 108 -24.31 13.80 9.26
C GLY A 108 -23.02 13.01 9.57
N ARG A 109 -22.21 12.67 8.56
CA ARG A 109 -20.95 11.93 8.73
C ARG A 109 -19.75 12.87 8.61
N HIS A 110 -18.81 12.75 9.55
CA HIS A 110 -17.51 13.43 9.52
C HIS A 110 -16.57 12.71 8.53
N LEU A 111 -16.19 13.39 7.45
CA LEU A 111 -15.33 12.88 6.39
C LEU A 111 -14.10 13.79 6.22
N LEU A 112 -13.12 13.35 5.43
CA LEU A 112 -11.97 14.17 5.06
C LEU A 112 -12.42 15.47 4.40
N ALA A 113 -11.56 16.49 4.43
CA ALA A 113 -11.79 17.71 3.67
C ALA A 113 -12.00 17.39 2.18
N VAL A 114 -12.89 18.13 1.53
CA VAL A 114 -13.15 18.01 0.10
C VAL A 114 -12.48 19.16 -0.64
N ALA A 115 -11.97 18.90 -1.84
CA ALA A 115 -11.37 19.95 -2.66
C ALA A 115 -12.44 20.95 -3.12
N PRO A 116 -12.32 22.25 -2.81
CA PRO A 116 -13.27 23.26 -3.25
C PRO A 116 -13.29 23.36 -4.79
N GLY A 117 -14.47 23.27 -5.40
CA GLY A 117 -14.63 23.43 -6.85
C GLY A 117 -13.97 22.36 -7.72
N SER A 118 -13.53 21.23 -7.14
CA SER A 118 -12.71 20.21 -7.82
C SER A 118 -13.42 19.37 -8.87
N GLY A 119 -14.66 19.69 -9.21
CA GLY A 119 -15.50 18.84 -10.04
C GLY A 119 -15.66 17.44 -9.44
N ASP A 120 -15.79 16.47 -10.34
CA ASP A 120 -16.11 15.08 -10.06
C ASP A 120 -14.84 14.22 -9.86
N CYS A 121 -14.76 13.49 -8.74
CA CYS A 121 -13.69 12.55 -8.47
C CYS A 121 -13.89 11.25 -9.24
N GLY A 122 -13.22 11.14 -10.39
CA GLY A 122 -13.24 9.95 -11.22
C GLY A 122 -14.62 9.59 -11.75
N ASP A 123 -15.42 10.58 -12.15
CA ASP A 123 -16.72 10.39 -12.80
C ASP A 123 -17.78 9.71 -11.89
N THR A 124 -17.87 10.12 -10.63
CA THR A 124 -18.78 9.60 -9.60
C THR A 124 -19.84 10.60 -9.11
N ASN A 125 -19.88 11.82 -9.67
CA ASN A 125 -20.55 13.02 -9.17
C ASN A 125 -20.27 13.34 -7.69
N MET A 126 -19.09 12.96 -7.18
CA MET A 126 -18.68 13.20 -5.80
C MET A 126 -17.34 13.94 -5.73
N PRO A 127 -17.16 14.88 -4.80
CA PRO A 127 -15.92 15.65 -4.72
C PRO A 127 -14.75 14.79 -4.22
N CYS A 128 -13.55 15.11 -4.70
CA CYS A 128 -12.33 14.46 -4.23
C CYS A 128 -11.98 14.89 -2.81
N PHE A 129 -11.38 13.97 -2.04
CA PHE A 129 -10.82 14.29 -0.74
C PHE A 129 -9.45 14.95 -0.88
N VAL A 130 -9.09 15.78 0.09
CA VAL A 130 -7.78 16.42 0.19
C VAL A 130 -7.24 16.26 1.61
N THR A 131 -5.94 16.04 1.70
CA THR A 131 -5.17 16.08 2.95
C THR A 131 -4.02 17.07 2.77
N ALA A 132 -3.36 17.47 3.87
CA ALA A 132 -2.20 18.34 3.76
C ALA A 132 -0.99 17.66 3.12
N GLY A 133 -0.91 16.33 3.21
CA GLY A 133 0.36 15.63 3.03
C GLY A 133 0.42 14.57 1.96
N ASP A 134 -0.72 14.15 1.41
CA ASP A 134 -0.75 13.07 0.46
C ASP A 134 -1.68 13.36 -0.72
N SER A 135 -1.07 13.65 -1.87
CA SER A 135 -1.79 13.84 -3.13
C SER A 135 -2.44 12.55 -3.63
N LYS A 136 -2.15 11.39 -3.02
CA LYS A 136 -2.64 10.07 -3.41
C LYS A 136 -3.80 9.59 -2.54
N VAL A 137 -4.37 10.44 -1.67
CA VAL A 137 -5.46 10.07 -0.76
C VAL A 137 -6.66 9.43 -1.48
N ASN A 138 -6.92 9.78 -2.74
CA ASN A 138 -8.03 9.25 -3.54
C ASN A 138 -7.66 8.02 -4.40
N MET A 139 -6.40 7.58 -4.42
CA MET A 139 -5.91 6.55 -5.34
C MET A 139 -6.69 5.25 -5.25
N ILE A 140 -6.94 4.76 -4.04
CA ILE A 140 -7.76 3.58 -3.77
C ILE A 140 -8.52 3.80 -2.45
N PRO A 141 -9.76 3.32 -2.30
CA PRO A 141 -10.59 3.62 -1.13
C PRO A 141 -9.99 3.17 0.21
N SER A 142 -9.14 2.13 0.24
CA SER A 142 -8.45 1.71 1.46
C SER A 142 -7.47 2.78 1.97
N THR A 143 -6.75 3.46 1.06
CA THR A 143 -5.91 4.61 1.39
C THR A 143 -6.75 5.75 1.97
N THR A 144 -7.87 6.09 1.32
CA THR A 144 -8.80 7.12 1.83
C THR A 144 -9.34 6.78 3.21
N ALA A 145 -9.72 5.52 3.44
CA ALA A 145 -10.22 5.06 4.73
C ALA A 145 -9.17 5.17 5.84
N MET A 146 -7.91 4.88 5.54
CA MET A 146 -6.81 5.04 6.51
C MET A 146 -6.53 6.52 6.82
N HIS A 147 -6.52 7.40 5.82
CA HIS A 147 -6.42 8.85 6.06
C HIS A 147 -7.56 9.34 6.95
N LEU A 148 -8.80 8.95 6.65
CA LEU A 148 -9.96 9.32 7.45
C LEU A 148 -9.86 8.84 8.90
N LEU A 149 -9.33 7.63 9.13
CA LEU A 149 -9.12 7.10 10.48
C LEU A 149 -8.16 7.99 11.30
N TRP A 150 -7.05 8.41 10.68
CA TRP A 150 -6.02 9.21 11.34
C TRP A 150 -6.46 10.66 11.57
N ASP A 151 -7.16 11.27 10.62
CA ASP A 151 -7.75 12.61 10.79
C ASP A 151 -8.74 12.63 11.95
N ARG A 152 -9.61 11.62 12.04
CA ARG A 152 -10.56 11.49 13.15
C ARG A 152 -9.85 11.29 14.49
N GLU A 153 -8.77 10.51 14.53
CA GLU A 153 -8.02 10.31 15.77
C GLU A 153 -7.33 11.59 16.23
N HIS A 154 -6.76 12.36 15.31
CA HIS A 154 -6.23 13.68 15.62
C HIS A 154 -7.31 14.58 16.22
N ASP A 155 -8.45 14.75 15.55
CA ASP A 155 -9.52 15.64 16.01
C ASP A 155 -10.10 15.19 17.36
N ARG A 156 -10.22 13.89 17.59
CA ARG A 156 -10.64 13.35 18.89
C ARG A 156 -9.66 13.73 20.00
N ILE A 157 -8.36 13.57 19.76
CA ILE A 157 -7.33 13.97 20.73
C ILE A 157 -7.36 15.49 20.96
N ALA A 158 -7.44 16.29 19.89
CA ALA A 158 -7.51 17.74 19.96
C ALA A 158 -8.71 18.23 20.79
N MET A 159 -9.90 17.65 20.57
CA MET A 159 -11.10 17.96 21.34
C MET A 159 -10.95 17.63 22.82
N GLU A 160 -10.37 16.48 23.17
CA GLU A 160 -10.14 16.10 24.56
C GLU A 160 -9.08 16.99 25.23
N LEU A 161 -8.00 17.34 24.52
CA LEU A 161 -7.00 18.27 25.01
C LEU A 161 -7.59 19.67 25.26
N GLN A 162 -8.44 20.17 24.37
CA GLN A 162 -9.10 21.46 24.53
C GLN A 162 -10.05 21.48 25.74
N LYS A 163 -10.74 20.36 26.03
CA LYS A 163 -11.58 20.23 27.24
C LYS A 163 -10.74 20.23 28.53
N LEU A 164 -9.62 19.49 28.53
CA LEU A 164 -8.71 19.40 29.68
C LEU A 164 -7.91 20.68 29.91
N HIS A 165 -7.62 21.42 28.83
CA HIS A 165 -6.84 22.65 28.86
C HIS A 165 -7.57 23.78 28.11
N PRO A 166 -8.64 24.37 28.70
CA PRO A 166 -9.44 25.39 28.03
C PRO A 166 -8.68 26.67 27.64
N THR A 167 -7.54 26.94 28.27
CA THR A 167 -6.71 28.13 28.04
C THR A 167 -5.62 27.92 26.98
N TRP A 168 -5.43 26.70 26.46
CA TRP A 168 -4.46 26.46 25.40
C TRP A 168 -4.89 27.12 24.10
N SER A 169 -3.92 27.68 23.37
CA SER A 169 -4.14 28.20 22.03
C SER A 169 -4.38 27.08 21.03
N ASP A 170 -5.02 27.40 19.90
CA ASP A 170 -5.21 26.46 18.78
C ASP A 170 -3.89 25.75 18.38
N GLU A 171 -2.81 26.54 18.26
CA GLU A 171 -1.48 26.02 17.93
C GLU A 171 -0.98 25.00 18.94
N ARG A 172 -1.14 25.30 20.23
CA ARG A 172 -0.69 24.39 21.28
C ARG A 172 -1.47 23.08 21.23
N VAL A 173 -2.78 23.14 21.06
CA VAL A 173 -3.64 21.94 20.95
C VAL A 173 -3.27 21.13 19.70
N PHE A 174 -3.10 21.78 18.55
CA PHE A 174 -2.73 21.10 17.30
C PHE A 174 -1.40 20.35 17.42
N GLN A 175 -0.35 21.00 17.96
CA GLN A 175 0.97 20.36 18.05
C GLN A 175 0.99 19.21 19.06
N GLU A 176 0.30 19.33 20.19
CA GLU A 176 0.20 18.22 21.15
C GLU A 176 -0.67 17.07 20.63
N ALA A 177 -1.78 17.38 19.93
CA ALA A 177 -2.58 16.36 19.26
C ALA A 177 -1.76 15.63 18.19
N ARG A 178 -1.07 16.37 17.30
CA ARG A 178 -0.16 15.82 16.29
C ARG A 178 0.90 14.91 16.93
N ARG A 179 1.57 15.38 17.98
CA ARG A 179 2.59 14.61 18.70
C ARG A 179 2.05 13.29 19.26
N ILE A 180 0.87 13.31 19.88
CA ILE A 180 0.22 12.11 20.43
C ILE A 180 -0.17 11.15 19.29
N THR A 181 -0.81 11.65 18.23
CA THR A 181 -1.23 10.82 17.09
C THR A 181 -0.03 10.17 16.40
N VAL A 182 1.07 10.91 16.19
CA VAL A 182 2.33 10.38 15.64
C VAL A 182 2.90 9.29 16.55
N ALA A 183 2.89 9.50 17.87
CA ALA A 183 3.37 8.49 18.80
C ALA A 183 2.53 7.20 18.75
N ILE A 184 1.21 7.32 18.65
CA ILE A 184 0.30 6.18 18.48
C ILE A 184 0.60 5.46 17.15
N TYR A 185 0.78 6.21 16.06
CA TYR A 185 1.12 5.66 14.75
C TYR A 185 2.44 4.88 14.77
N GLN A 186 3.52 5.48 15.31
CA GLN A 186 4.82 4.82 15.43
C GLN A 186 4.75 3.55 16.27
N HIS A 187 4.02 3.59 17.39
CA HIS A 187 3.83 2.44 18.26
C HIS A 187 3.10 1.30 17.56
N ILE A 188 1.95 1.59 16.94
CA ILE A 188 1.16 0.62 16.19
C ILE A 188 1.97 0.06 15.03
N PHE A 189 2.65 0.90 14.26
CA PHE A 189 3.42 0.46 13.10
C PHE A 189 4.50 -0.57 13.50
N LEU A 190 5.30 -0.30 14.53
CA LEU A 190 6.38 -1.20 14.95
C LEU A 190 5.94 -2.39 15.80
N ASN A 191 4.86 -2.29 16.58
CA ASN A 191 4.40 -3.40 17.43
C ASN A 191 3.36 -4.29 16.77
N GLU A 192 2.59 -3.74 15.84
CA GLU A 192 1.51 -4.47 15.21
C GLU A 192 1.85 -4.84 13.78
N TYR A 193 2.27 -3.89 12.94
CA TYR A 193 2.49 -4.16 11.51
C TYR A 193 3.83 -4.81 11.20
N ILE A 194 4.95 -4.26 11.69
CA ILE A 194 6.29 -4.82 11.43
C ILE A 194 6.41 -6.31 11.79
N PRO A 195 5.87 -6.80 12.92
CA PRO A 195 5.93 -8.22 13.25
C PRO A 195 5.02 -9.13 12.41
N THR A 196 4.12 -8.59 11.58
CA THR A 196 3.31 -9.41 10.65
C THR A 196 4.05 -9.69 9.35
N ILE A 197 4.97 -8.80 8.95
CA ILE A 197 5.72 -8.91 7.69
C ILE A 197 7.13 -9.49 7.92
N PHE A 198 7.67 -9.38 9.14
CA PHE A 198 8.96 -9.95 9.52
C PHE A 198 8.84 -11.04 10.58
N GLY A 199 9.71 -12.04 10.45
CA GLY A 199 9.96 -13.03 11.48
C GLY A 199 10.80 -12.47 12.63
N ALA A 200 10.82 -13.18 13.75
CA ALA A 200 11.57 -12.79 14.95
C ALA A 200 13.06 -12.51 14.66
N ASP A 201 13.66 -13.29 13.76
CA ASP A 201 15.08 -13.17 13.40
C ASP A 201 15.39 -11.82 12.75
N ILE A 202 14.53 -11.34 11.85
CA ILE A 202 14.72 -10.03 11.17
C ILE A 202 14.45 -8.89 12.15
N ILE A 203 13.42 -9.01 12.98
CA ILE A 203 13.12 -8.02 14.03
C ILE A 203 14.31 -7.86 14.98
N GLN A 204 14.91 -8.97 15.41
CA GLN A 204 16.08 -8.98 16.29
C GLN A 204 17.31 -8.44 15.58
N LYS A 205 17.59 -8.88 14.34
CA LYS A 205 18.75 -8.42 13.54
C LYS A 205 18.78 -6.90 13.41
N TYR A 206 17.61 -6.28 13.19
CA TYR A 206 17.49 -4.84 12.97
C TYR A 206 17.01 -4.07 14.21
N ASN A 207 16.88 -4.74 15.37
CA ASN A 207 16.40 -4.15 16.64
C ASN A 207 15.13 -3.30 16.45
N LEU A 208 14.15 -3.89 15.75
CA LEU A 208 12.86 -3.26 15.45
C LEU A 208 11.81 -3.51 16.54
N ASP A 209 12.13 -4.31 17.55
CA ASP A 209 11.24 -4.54 18.69
C ASP A 209 11.14 -3.31 19.57
N VAL A 210 9.93 -3.00 20.02
CA VAL A 210 9.72 -2.05 21.11
C VAL A 210 9.72 -2.84 22.40
N LYS A 211 10.72 -2.59 23.25
CA LYS A 211 10.84 -3.33 24.52
C LYS A 211 9.57 -3.18 25.37
N PRO A 212 9.08 -4.29 25.97
CA PRO A 212 7.95 -4.26 26.89
C PRO A 212 8.31 -3.46 28.15
N GLY A 213 7.33 -2.77 28.73
CA GLY A 213 7.51 -1.86 29.86
C GLY A 213 7.51 -0.39 29.45
N GLY A 214 7.60 0.52 30.42
CA GLY A 214 7.43 1.96 30.16
C GLY A 214 8.73 2.76 30.02
N ASN A 215 9.89 2.15 30.22
CA ASN A 215 11.16 2.87 30.24
C ASN A 215 11.45 3.48 28.86
N TYR A 216 12.09 4.65 28.88
CA TYR A 216 12.58 5.27 27.66
C TYR A 216 13.61 4.39 26.97
N SER A 217 13.58 4.37 25.64
CA SER A 217 14.62 3.79 24.81
C SER A 217 15.77 4.79 24.66
N CYS A 218 16.97 4.22 24.51
CA CYS A 218 18.19 4.95 24.22
C CYS A 218 18.70 4.60 22.82
N TYR A 219 17.76 4.51 21.88
CA TYR A 219 18.03 4.00 20.55
C TYR A 219 18.44 5.09 19.56
N TYR A 220 18.10 6.35 19.87
CA TYR A 220 18.49 7.49 19.04
C TYR A 220 20.01 7.63 18.92
N ASN A 221 20.48 7.77 17.68
CA ASN A 221 21.85 8.10 17.34
C ASN A 221 21.85 9.18 16.24
N LYS A 222 22.39 10.35 16.56
CA LYS A 222 22.48 11.50 15.63
C LYS A 222 23.33 11.24 14.39
N GLU A 223 24.23 10.24 14.43
CA GLU A 223 25.10 9.89 13.31
C GLU A 223 24.40 8.95 12.31
N VAL A 224 23.22 8.42 12.64
CA VAL A 224 22.43 7.58 11.74
C VAL A 224 21.68 8.47 10.75
N ASN A 225 21.84 8.19 9.45
CA ASN A 225 21.09 8.86 8.39
C ASN A 225 19.71 8.19 8.19
N PRO A 226 18.59 8.84 8.55
CA PRO A 226 17.25 8.26 8.42
C PRO A 226 16.68 8.34 7.00
N THR A 227 17.38 8.97 6.05
CA THR A 227 16.87 9.19 4.68
C THR A 227 16.46 7.88 4.02
N ALA A 228 15.27 7.87 3.42
CA ALA A 228 14.79 6.72 2.66
C ALA A 228 15.75 6.38 1.51
N SER A 229 16.24 5.14 1.46
CA SER A 229 17.09 4.70 0.34
C SER A 229 16.29 4.56 -0.95
N ASN A 230 16.99 4.56 -2.07
CA ASN A 230 16.35 4.47 -3.37
C ASN A 230 15.79 3.06 -3.59
N GLU A 231 16.55 2.05 -3.16
CA GLU A 231 16.19 0.63 -3.17
C GLU A 231 14.92 0.37 -2.36
N PHE A 232 14.80 1.00 -1.18
CA PHE A 232 13.58 0.94 -0.38
C PHE A 232 12.38 1.53 -1.13
N SER A 233 12.52 2.74 -1.67
CA SER A 233 11.41 3.51 -2.24
C SER A 233 10.98 3.05 -3.64
N ALA A 234 11.94 2.63 -4.47
CA ALA A 234 11.73 2.29 -5.88
C ALA A 234 11.62 0.79 -6.14
N ALA A 235 12.04 -0.08 -5.20
CA ALA A 235 11.90 -1.53 -5.32
C ALA A 235 11.24 -2.16 -4.08
N ALA A 236 11.95 -2.29 -2.96
CA ALA A 236 11.59 -3.22 -1.89
C ALA A 236 10.23 -2.90 -1.24
N PHE A 237 9.96 -1.64 -0.88
CA PHE A 237 8.71 -1.26 -0.23
C PHE A 237 7.51 -1.16 -1.19
N ARG A 238 7.69 -1.59 -2.44
CA ARG A 238 6.62 -1.81 -3.43
C ARG A 238 6.09 -3.25 -3.43
N PHE A 239 6.57 -4.10 -2.53
CA PHE A 239 6.06 -5.47 -2.34
C PHE A 239 4.55 -5.51 -2.16
N GLY A 240 3.97 -4.49 -1.50
CA GLY A 240 2.53 -4.41 -1.24
C GLY A 240 1.66 -4.44 -2.51
N HIS A 241 2.23 -4.16 -3.68
CA HIS A 241 1.52 -4.28 -4.95
C HIS A 241 1.10 -5.73 -5.27
N SER A 242 1.89 -6.75 -4.92
CA SER A 242 1.46 -8.15 -5.12
C SER A 242 0.35 -8.56 -4.14
N GLN A 243 0.21 -7.83 -3.03
CA GLN A 243 -0.80 -8.12 -2.01
C GLN A 243 -2.19 -7.58 -2.36
N VAL A 244 -2.32 -6.75 -3.39
CA VAL A 244 -3.59 -6.14 -3.80
C VAL A 244 -4.44 -7.16 -4.56
N PRO A 245 -5.64 -7.51 -4.07
CA PRO A 245 -6.53 -8.45 -4.76
C PRO A 245 -7.24 -7.79 -5.96
N ASP A 246 -7.87 -8.59 -6.81
CA ASP A 246 -8.73 -8.07 -7.89
C ASP A 246 -10.05 -7.48 -7.37
N PHE A 247 -10.48 -7.86 -6.16
CA PHE A 247 -11.75 -7.45 -5.57
C PHE A 247 -11.62 -7.12 -4.09
N PHE A 248 -12.35 -6.09 -3.67
CA PHE A 248 -12.72 -5.87 -2.28
C PHE A 248 -14.00 -6.64 -1.96
N LEU A 249 -13.97 -7.39 -0.87
CA LEU A 249 -15.14 -8.04 -0.28
C LEU A 249 -15.77 -7.11 0.75
N LEU A 250 -17.06 -6.83 0.58
CA LEU A 250 -17.86 -6.10 1.57
C LEU A 250 -18.61 -7.12 2.43
N PHE A 251 -18.51 -6.94 3.75
CA PHE A 251 -19.07 -7.87 4.72
C PHE A 251 -20.21 -7.22 5.50
N ASP A 252 -21.35 -7.90 5.58
CA ASP A 252 -22.48 -7.51 6.42
C ASP A 252 -22.18 -7.67 7.93
N ASP A 253 -23.17 -7.36 8.77
CA ASP A 253 -23.01 -7.43 10.23
C ASP A 253 -22.89 -8.86 10.77
N LEU A 254 -23.20 -9.87 9.94
CA LEU A 254 -23.04 -11.30 10.23
C LEU A 254 -21.68 -11.85 9.76
N GLU A 255 -20.76 -10.99 9.31
CA GLU A 255 -19.48 -11.38 8.70
C GLU A 255 -19.65 -12.25 7.46
N LEU A 256 -20.74 -12.08 6.71
CA LEU A 256 -20.95 -12.72 5.43
C LEU A 256 -20.60 -11.75 4.31
N ALA A 257 -19.77 -12.22 3.37
CA ALA A 257 -19.47 -11.47 2.16
C ALA A 257 -20.75 -11.36 1.30
N ASP A 258 -21.28 -10.15 1.16
CA ASP A 258 -22.54 -9.89 0.47
C ASP A 258 -22.39 -8.95 -0.74
N GLU A 259 -21.21 -8.38 -0.93
CA GLU A 259 -20.88 -7.59 -2.12
C GLU A 259 -19.40 -7.77 -2.53
N LEU A 260 -19.16 -7.75 -3.85
CA LEU A 260 -17.83 -7.86 -4.48
C LEU A 260 -17.58 -6.61 -5.33
N VAL A 261 -16.54 -5.84 -5.03
CA VAL A 261 -16.19 -4.61 -5.75
C VAL A 261 -14.83 -4.77 -6.41
N GLY A 262 -14.79 -4.75 -7.75
CA GLY A 262 -13.53 -4.86 -8.49
C GLY A 262 -12.61 -3.67 -8.21
N VAL A 263 -11.39 -3.94 -7.75
CA VAL A 263 -10.40 -2.90 -7.37
C VAL A 263 -10.13 -1.94 -8.53
N HIS A 264 -10.05 -2.47 -9.76
CA HIS A 264 -9.88 -1.67 -10.97
C HIS A 264 -10.96 -0.59 -11.20
N LYS A 265 -12.16 -0.76 -10.62
CA LYS A 265 -13.26 0.21 -10.71
C LYS A 265 -13.19 1.30 -9.63
N THR A 266 -12.27 1.16 -8.67
CA THR A 266 -12.20 2.04 -7.50
C THR A 266 -11.07 3.07 -7.57
N PHE A 267 -10.18 2.92 -8.55
CA PHE A 267 -9.06 3.84 -8.73
C PHE A 267 -9.53 5.28 -8.94
N MET A 268 -9.03 6.21 -8.13
CA MET A 268 -9.44 7.63 -8.14
C MET A 268 -10.94 7.86 -7.92
N LYS A 269 -11.65 6.87 -7.38
CA LYS A 269 -13.10 6.86 -7.18
C LYS A 269 -13.44 6.41 -5.74
N PRO A 270 -13.03 7.17 -4.71
CA PRO A 270 -13.34 6.80 -3.31
C PRO A 270 -14.83 6.97 -2.98
N GLY A 271 -15.53 7.82 -3.74
CA GLY A 271 -16.94 8.16 -3.60
C GLY A 271 -17.86 7.01 -3.17
N PRO A 272 -18.01 5.97 -4.03
CA PRO A 272 -18.98 4.89 -3.84
C PRO A 272 -18.81 4.07 -2.56
N LEU A 273 -17.60 3.97 -2.01
CA LEU A 273 -17.32 3.21 -0.79
C LEU A 273 -17.20 4.09 0.45
N ILE A 274 -16.80 5.35 0.32
CA ILE A 274 -16.48 6.20 1.47
C ILE A 274 -17.67 7.06 1.91
N TYR A 275 -18.43 7.65 0.98
CA TYR A 275 -19.52 8.60 1.30
C TYR A 275 -20.78 7.90 1.84
N ASP A 276 -21.06 6.67 1.40
CA ASP A 276 -22.16 5.84 1.94
C ASP A 276 -21.75 5.21 3.28
N GLY A 277 -22.48 5.51 4.36
CA GLY A 277 -22.14 5.02 5.70
C GLY A 277 -22.29 3.53 5.91
N LYS A 278 -23.27 2.91 5.27
CA LYS A 278 -23.48 1.47 5.34
C LYS A 278 -22.38 0.76 4.55
N ARG A 279 -22.11 1.18 3.31
CA ARG A 279 -21.06 0.57 2.48
C ARG A 279 -19.67 0.80 3.06
N PHE A 280 -19.39 1.99 3.61
CA PHE A 280 -18.13 2.25 4.30
C PHE A 280 -17.89 1.29 5.45
N THR A 281 -18.92 1.03 6.27
CA THR A 281 -18.81 0.10 7.41
C THR A 281 -18.53 -1.33 6.93
N LYS A 282 -19.23 -1.79 5.89
CA LYS A 282 -18.97 -3.10 5.25
C LYS A 282 -17.58 -3.19 4.64
N PHE A 283 -17.10 -2.10 4.04
CA PHE A 283 -15.78 -2.02 3.42
C PHE A 283 -14.67 -2.10 4.47
N VAL A 284 -14.77 -1.33 5.55
CA VAL A 284 -13.82 -1.40 6.69
C VAL A 284 -13.83 -2.80 7.32
N ARG A 285 -15.00 -3.44 7.43
CA ARG A 285 -15.10 -4.85 7.85
C ARG A 285 -14.36 -5.78 6.89
N GLY A 286 -14.49 -5.56 5.58
CA GLY A 286 -13.71 -6.23 4.54
C GLY A 286 -12.20 -6.10 4.73
N LEU A 287 -11.70 -4.88 4.97
CA LEU A 287 -10.26 -4.65 5.20
C LEU A 287 -9.70 -5.43 6.41
N MET A 288 -10.54 -5.82 7.37
CA MET A 288 -10.12 -6.61 8.53
C MET A 288 -10.30 -8.12 8.35
N LEU A 289 -11.24 -8.55 7.52
CA LEU A 289 -11.62 -9.97 7.38
C LEU A 289 -11.07 -10.62 6.11
N GLN A 290 -10.89 -9.83 5.04
CA GLN A 290 -10.36 -10.33 3.78
C GLN A 290 -8.85 -10.55 3.89
N PRO A 291 -8.35 -11.76 3.59
CA PRO A 291 -6.91 -12.00 3.50
C PRO A 291 -6.25 -11.16 2.39
N ALA A 292 -5.07 -10.61 2.68
CA ALA A 292 -4.22 -9.99 1.66
C ALA A 292 -3.59 -11.07 0.77
N GLN A 293 -3.35 -10.76 -0.52
CA GLN A 293 -2.61 -11.69 -1.38
C GLN A 293 -1.16 -11.87 -0.91
N GLN A 294 -0.53 -12.95 -1.35
CA GLN A 294 0.85 -13.28 -0.96
C GLN A 294 1.85 -12.29 -1.58
N VAL A 295 3.03 -12.22 -0.97
CA VAL A 295 4.17 -11.52 -1.55
C VAL A 295 4.91 -12.50 -2.45
N ASP A 296 4.66 -12.43 -3.76
CA ASP A 296 5.26 -13.30 -4.75
C ASP A 296 5.27 -12.65 -6.16
N ASN A 297 5.65 -13.45 -7.16
CA ASN A 297 5.74 -13.04 -8.55
C ASN A 297 4.40 -12.97 -9.29
N PHE A 298 3.26 -13.14 -8.61
CA PHE A 298 1.92 -12.99 -9.16
C PHE A 298 1.28 -11.70 -8.69
N VAL A 299 0.60 -11.01 -9.60
CA VAL A 299 -0.04 -9.73 -9.33
C VAL A 299 -1.40 -9.71 -10.00
N SER A 300 -2.40 -9.16 -9.30
CA SER A 300 -3.76 -9.07 -9.78
C SER A 300 -3.89 -8.29 -11.09
N ASN A 301 -4.87 -8.67 -11.90
CA ASN A 301 -5.18 -7.99 -13.16
C ASN A 301 -5.56 -6.53 -12.95
N ALA A 302 -6.12 -6.21 -11.77
CA ALA A 302 -6.37 -4.85 -11.31
C ALA A 302 -5.13 -3.94 -11.45
N LEU A 303 -3.92 -4.47 -11.28
CA LEU A 303 -2.67 -3.70 -11.33
C LEU A 303 -1.83 -3.92 -12.58
N THR A 304 -2.01 -5.00 -13.35
CA THR A 304 -1.18 -5.30 -14.54
C THR A 304 -1.84 -4.91 -15.87
N THR A 305 -3.16 -5.05 -15.99
CA THR A 305 -3.89 -4.79 -17.25
C THR A 305 -5.03 -3.79 -17.11
N GLN A 306 -5.38 -3.41 -15.88
CA GLN A 306 -6.54 -2.58 -15.56
C GLN A 306 -6.19 -1.36 -14.69
N LEU A 307 -4.90 -1.08 -14.48
CA LEU A 307 -4.46 0.02 -13.62
C LEU A 307 -5.00 1.37 -14.13
N LEU A 308 -5.68 2.13 -13.27
CA LEU A 308 -6.21 3.47 -13.58
C LEU A 308 -7.03 3.50 -14.88
N ARG A 309 -7.72 2.41 -15.24
CA ARG A 309 -8.54 2.33 -16.44
C ARG A 309 -9.64 3.40 -16.45
N GLY A 310 -9.74 4.14 -17.55
CA GLY A 310 -10.80 5.13 -17.75
C GLY A 310 -12.20 4.50 -17.80
N PRO A 311 -13.29 5.30 -17.62
CA PRO A 311 -14.66 4.80 -17.51
C PRO A 311 -15.10 3.88 -18.66
N ASN A 312 -14.63 4.19 -19.87
CA ASN A 312 -14.95 3.46 -21.11
C ASN A 312 -13.70 2.77 -21.72
N GLY A 313 -12.60 2.70 -20.96
CA GLY A 313 -11.37 2.05 -21.42
C GLY A 313 -11.53 0.53 -21.41
N ALA A 314 -11.07 -0.14 -22.46
CA ALA A 314 -11.00 -1.60 -22.48
C ALA A 314 -9.84 -2.16 -21.63
N PHE A 315 -8.82 -1.34 -21.38
CA PHE A 315 -7.60 -1.67 -20.64
C PHE A 315 -7.08 -0.47 -19.83
N GLY A 316 -6.25 -0.74 -18.84
CA GLY A 316 -5.49 0.24 -18.07
C GLY A 316 -3.99 0.13 -18.33
N GLY A 317 -3.18 0.68 -17.43
CA GLY A 317 -1.72 0.49 -17.43
C GLY A 317 -1.27 -0.80 -16.72
N ASP A 318 0.05 -0.95 -16.65
CA ASP A 318 0.73 -2.03 -15.92
C ASP A 318 1.64 -1.44 -14.84
N LEU A 319 1.27 -1.62 -13.57
CA LEU A 319 2.02 -1.12 -12.43
C LEU A 319 3.34 -1.86 -12.24
N ILE A 320 3.42 -3.13 -12.63
CA ILE A 320 4.62 -3.96 -12.46
C ILE A 320 5.64 -3.56 -13.52
N ALA A 321 5.22 -3.38 -14.76
CA ALA A 321 6.07 -2.80 -15.79
C ALA A 321 6.57 -1.40 -15.39
N ILE A 322 5.70 -0.56 -14.78
CA ILE A 322 6.09 0.74 -14.22
C ILE A 322 7.11 0.60 -13.08
N ASN A 323 6.98 -0.38 -12.19
CA ASN A 323 7.94 -0.59 -11.09
C ASN A 323 9.31 -1.00 -11.63
N ILE A 324 9.35 -1.91 -12.59
CA ILE A 324 10.57 -2.35 -13.26
C ILE A 324 11.25 -1.16 -13.95
N GLN A 325 10.51 -0.42 -14.79
CA GLN A 325 11.03 0.74 -15.47
C GLN A 325 11.44 1.87 -14.50
N ARG A 326 10.77 1.99 -13.34
CA ARG A 326 11.15 2.93 -12.29
C ARG A 326 12.47 2.54 -11.62
N GLY A 327 12.73 1.26 -11.41
CA GLY A 327 14.02 0.79 -10.92
C GLY A 327 15.17 1.18 -11.85
N ARG A 328 14.96 1.00 -13.16
CA ARG A 328 15.92 1.39 -14.21
C ARG A 328 16.12 2.91 -14.27
N ASP A 329 15.03 3.69 -14.25
CA ASP A 329 15.06 5.16 -14.19
C ASP A 329 15.86 5.69 -12.99
N HIS A 330 15.76 4.99 -11.86
CA HIS A 330 16.43 5.33 -10.61
C HIS A 330 17.86 4.79 -10.52
N GLY A 331 18.33 4.03 -11.53
CA GLY A 331 19.67 3.44 -11.53
C GLY A 331 19.88 2.47 -10.36
N LEU A 332 18.84 1.72 -9.97
CA LEU A 332 18.99 0.74 -8.90
C LEU A 332 19.99 -0.35 -9.32
N PRO A 333 20.79 -0.88 -8.38
CA PRO A 333 21.70 -1.97 -8.69
C PRO A 333 20.92 -3.23 -9.11
N PRO A 334 21.53 -4.10 -9.92
CA PRO A 334 20.99 -5.42 -10.19
C PRO A 334 20.70 -6.21 -8.91
N TYR A 335 19.73 -7.10 -8.99
CA TYR A 335 19.33 -7.95 -7.86
C TYR A 335 20.52 -8.71 -7.25
N ILE A 336 21.41 -9.27 -8.07
CA ILE A 336 22.55 -10.07 -7.55
C ILE A 336 23.58 -9.23 -6.80
N ASP A 337 23.72 -7.95 -7.13
CA ASP A 337 24.60 -7.02 -6.42
C ASP A 337 24.00 -6.66 -5.06
N MET A 338 22.66 -6.60 -4.99
CA MET A 338 21.96 -6.35 -3.74
C MET A 338 22.02 -7.55 -2.77
N LEU A 339 22.04 -8.79 -3.29
CA LEU A 339 22.32 -9.97 -2.47
C LEU A 339 23.67 -9.83 -1.75
N GLU A 340 24.72 -9.46 -2.49
CA GLU A 340 26.06 -9.22 -1.94
C GLU A 340 26.07 -8.08 -0.92
N ALA A 341 25.42 -6.95 -1.22
CA ALA A 341 25.28 -5.83 -0.30
C ALA A 341 24.54 -6.22 0.99
N CYS A 342 23.61 -7.17 0.92
CA CYS A 342 22.90 -7.74 2.06
C CYS A 342 23.66 -8.87 2.79
N GLY A 343 24.90 -9.15 2.38
CA GLY A 343 25.80 -10.11 3.02
C GLY A 343 25.58 -11.57 2.57
N LEU A 344 24.93 -11.78 1.42
CA LEU A 344 24.72 -13.10 0.84
C LEU A 344 25.74 -13.37 -0.29
N PRO A 345 26.02 -14.65 -0.62
CA PRO A 345 26.88 -14.99 -1.74
C PRO A 345 26.31 -14.44 -3.05
N LYS A 346 27.16 -13.78 -3.85
CA LYS A 346 26.79 -13.31 -5.18
C LYS A 346 26.64 -14.47 -6.17
N PRO A 347 25.46 -14.70 -6.75
CA PRO A 347 25.23 -15.69 -7.79
C PRO A 347 26.12 -15.44 -9.02
N LYS A 348 26.68 -16.49 -9.62
CA LYS A 348 27.45 -16.41 -10.88
C LYS A 348 26.60 -16.68 -12.12
N GLY A 349 25.36 -17.13 -11.93
CA GLY A 349 24.40 -17.40 -13.00
C GLY A 349 23.07 -17.89 -12.43
N PHE A 350 22.14 -18.23 -13.31
CA PHE A 350 20.78 -18.61 -12.93
C PHE A 350 20.70 -19.83 -11.99
N ALA A 351 21.55 -20.84 -12.17
CA ALA A 351 21.53 -22.04 -11.35
C ALA A 351 21.79 -21.76 -9.85
N ASP A 352 22.63 -20.76 -9.55
CA ASP A 352 22.96 -20.37 -8.18
C ASP A 352 21.76 -19.70 -7.46
N LEU A 353 20.70 -19.34 -8.19
CA LEU A 353 19.48 -18.74 -7.64
C LEU A 353 18.47 -19.78 -7.14
N GLU A 354 18.60 -21.06 -7.54
CA GLU A 354 17.63 -22.10 -7.21
C GLU A 354 17.36 -22.23 -5.69
N PRO A 355 18.36 -22.14 -4.80
CA PRO A 355 18.13 -22.19 -3.35
C PRO A 355 17.24 -21.05 -2.83
N LEU A 356 17.22 -19.89 -3.50
CA LEU A 356 16.48 -18.70 -3.06
C LEU A 356 15.04 -18.69 -3.56
N MET A 357 14.77 -19.20 -4.77
CA MET A 357 13.46 -19.05 -5.44
C MET A 357 12.89 -20.35 -6.03
N GLY A 358 13.69 -21.42 -6.12
CA GLY A 358 13.29 -22.70 -6.70
C GLY A 358 13.35 -22.75 -8.24
N PRO A 359 13.41 -23.96 -8.82
CA PRO A 359 13.77 -24.15 -10.23
C PRO A 359 12.74 -23.60 -11.23
N VAL A 360 11.45 -23.58 -10.87
CA VAL A 360 10.39 -23.06 -11.75
C VAL A 360 10.56 -21.55 -11.97
N LYS A 361 10.82 -20.80 -10.89
CA LYS A 361 11.02 -19.35 -10.95
C LYS A 361 12.34 -19.00 -11.65
N VAL A 362 13.41 -19.76 -11.38
CA VAL A 362 14.70 -19.60 -12.08
C VAL A 362 14.56 -19.80 -13.59
N ASN A 363 13.88 -20.87 -14.02
CA ASN A 363 13.63 -21.14 -15.44
C ASN A 363 12.76 -20.05 -16.10
N ALA A 364 11.82 -19.44 -15.36
CA ALA A 364 11.06 -18.31 -15.88
C ALA A 364 11.97 -17.09 -16.11
N LEU A 365 12.87 -16.79 -15.18
CA LEU A 365 13.83 -15.68 -15.31
C LEU A 365 14.82 -15.89 -16.45
N SER A 366 15.37 -17.11 -16.60
CA SER A 366 16.36 -17.41 -17.65
C SER A 366 15.81 -17.38 -19.08
N ARG A 367 14.49 -17.34 -19.25
CA ARG A 367 13.84 -17.13 -20.55
C ARG A 367 13.70 -15.65 -20.91
N ILE A 368 13.77 -14.77 -19.92
CA ILE A 368 13.50 -13.33 -20.07
C ILE A 368 14.80 -12.53 -20.01
N TYR A 369 15.66 -12.81 -19.02
CA TYR A 369 16.95 -12.14 -18.86
C TYR A 369 18.05 -12.90 -19.58
N ALA A 370 18.95 -12.17 -20.24
CA ALA A 370 20.12 -12.75 -20.90
C ALA A 370 21.13 -13.30 -19.89
N ASP A 371 21.38 -12.54 -18.82
CA ASP A 371 22.23 -12.94 -17.70
C ASP A 371 21.49 -12.74 -16.35
N ALA A 372 21.85 -13.52 -15.33
CA ALA A 372 21.35 -13.32 -13.97
C ALA A 372 21.76 -11.95 -13.40
N ALA A 373 22.87 -11.40 -13.89
CA ALA A 373 23.34 -10.06 -13.58
C ALA A 373 22.44 -8.93 -14.11
N ASP A 374 21.50 -9.23 -15.01
CA ASP A 374 20.57 -8.23 -15.57
C ASP A 374 19.24 -8.15 -14.79
N ILE A 375 19.02 -9.04 -13.81
CA ILE A 375 17.73 -9.14 -13.10
C ILE A 375 17.49 -7.83 -12.32
N ASP A 376 16.39 -7.14 -12.65
CA ASP A 376 15.94 -5.94 -11.94
C ASP A 376 15.67 -6.26 -10.46
N LEU A 377 16.11 -5.40 -9.54
CA LEU A 377 15.98 -5.61 -8.09
C LEU A 377 14.53 -5.91 -7.65
N TYR A 378 13.55 -5.20 -8.21
CA TYR A 378 12.13 -5.43 -7.87
C TYR A 378 11.67 -6.84 -8.27
N VAL A 379 12.12 -7.33 -9.42
CA VAL A 379 11.76 -8.66 -9.93
C VAL A 379 12.43 -9.73 -9.07
N GLY A 380 13.75 -9.64 -8.87
CA GLY A 380 14.50 -10.61 -8.09
C GLY A 380 13.93 -10.76 -6.66
N GLY A 381 13.67 -9.65 -5.97
CA GLY A 381 13.15 -9.68 -4.60
C GLY A 381 11.72 -10.23 -4.47
N LEU A 382 10.85 -10.08 -5.47
CA LEU A 382 9.53 -10.74 -5.50
C LEU A 382 9.60 -12.22 -5.88
N PHE A 383 10.64 -12.62 -6.63
CA PHE A 383 10.82 -14.01 -7.04
C PHE A 383 11.40 -14.87 -5.91
N GLU A 384 12.13 -14.29 -4.95
CA GLU A 384 12.57 -15.02 -3.76
C GLU A 384 11.40 -15.73 -3.05
N ASN A 385 11.69 -16.90 -2.49
CA ASN A 385 10.75 -17.56 -1.58
C ASN A 385 10.79 -16.86 -0.23
N ALA A 386 9.61 -16.75 0.39
CA ALA A 386 9.48 -16.18 1.73
C ALA A 386 10.36 -16.93 2.74
N SER A 387 11.11 -16.15 3.54
CA SER A 387 11.89 -16.67 4.65
C SER A 387 10.97 -17.14 5.78
N LYS A 388 11.49 -17.97 6.68
CA LYS A 388 10.73 -18.46 7.83
C LYS A 388 10.10 -17.30 8.61
N ASP A 389 8.79 -17.39 8.87
CA ASP A 389 7.99 -16.43 9.61
C ASP A 389 8.01 -14.99 9.06
N SER A 390 8.44 -14.78 7.81
CA SER A 390 8.40 -13.49 7.11
C SER A 390 7.61 -13.62 5.81
N VAL A 391 7.05 -12.51 5.32
CA VAL A 391 6.47 -12.46 3.98
C VAL A 391 7.51 -12.22 2.89
N PHE A 392 8.78 -11.97 3.26
CA PHE A 392 9.84 -11.61 2.32
C PHE A 392 10.89 -12.71 2.17
N GLY A 393 11.49 -12.77 0.99
CA GLY A 393 12.82 -13.33 0.84
C GLY A 393 13.89 -12.47 1.53
N PRO A 394 15.13 -12.96 1.59
CA PRO A 394 16.18 -12.31 2.37
C PRO A 394 16.58 -10.93 1.85
N THR A 395 16.43 -10.63 0.55
CA THR A 395 16.80 -9.33 -0.04
C THR A 395 15.85 -8.23 0.40
N PHE A 396 14.53 -8.40 0.22
CA PHE A 396 13.56 -7.40 0.68
C PHE A 396 13.55 -7.32 2.21
N ALA A 397 13.74 -8.42 2.92
CA ALA A 397 13.88 -8.40 4.38
C ALA A 397 15.06 -7.53 4.83
N CYS A 398 16.18 -7.63 4.13
CA CYS A 398 17.37 -6.82 4.38
C CYS A 398 17.12 -5.32 4.16
N ILE A 399 16.64 -4.93 2.97
CA ILE A 399 16.45 -3.51 2.59
C ILE A 399 15.40 -2.84 3.49
N ILE A 400 14.26 -3.50 3.70
CA ILE A 400 13.16 -2.94 4.50
C ILE A 400 13.54 -2.90 5.98
N GLY A 401 14.24 -3.93 6.47
CA GLY A 401 14.74 -3.98 7.84
C GLY A 401 15.76 -2.89 8.14
N ASP A 402 16.75 -2.70 7.27
CA ASP A 402 17.72 -1.60 7.34
C ASP A 402 17.02 -0.24 7.35
N GLN A 403 16.09 -0.01 6.43
CA GLN A 403 15.42 1.29 6.35
C GLN A 403 14.66 1.62 7.63
N PHE A 404 13.87 0.69 8.18
CA PHE A 404 13.12 0.96 9.41
C PHE A 404 14.02 1.07 10.64
N GLN A 405 15.15 0.36 10.66
CA GLN A 405 16.18 0.53 11.68
C GLN A 405 16.69 1.97 11.68
N ARG A 406 17.09 2.48 10.51
CA ARG A 406 17.59 3.86 10.35
C ARG A 406 16.52 4.91 10.62
N SER A 407 15.28 4.69 10.17
CA SER A 407 14.16 5.60 10.44
C SER A 407 13.83 5.70 11.93
N ARG A 408 14.03 4.62 12.71
CA ARG A 408 13.85 4.65 14.17
C ARG A 408 15.06 5.25 14.88
N ALA A 409 16.27 4.77 14.57
CA ALA A 409 17.50 5.19 15.24
C ALA A 409 17.90 6.64 14.91
N GLY A 410 17.59 7.13 13.71
CA GLY A 410 17.86 8.52 13.31
C GLY A 410 16.75 9.52 13.69
N ASP A 411 15.64 9.07 14.30
CA ASP A 411 14.53 9.93 14.69
C ASP A 411 14.66 10.37 16.16
N ARG A 412 15.09 11.62 16.37
CA ARG A 412 15.18 12.24 17.70
C ARG A 412 13.83 12.35 18.41
N PHE A 413 12.73 12.38 17.66
CA PHE A 413 11.37 12.53 18.16
C PHE A 413 10.59 11.22 18.24
N PHE A 414 11.23 10.08 17.96
CA PHE A 414 10.58 8.78 18.06
C PHE A 414 10.00 8.58 19.47
N TYR A 415 8.76 8.10 19.54
CA TYR A 415 7.91 8.27 20.73
C TYR A 415 8.43 7.66 22.02
N ASP A 416 9.25 6.60 21.92
CA ASP A 416 9.81 5.90 23.09
C ASP A 416 11.19 6.42 23.49
N ASN A 417 11.79 7.36 22.76
CA ASN A 417 13.10 7.93 23.10
C ASN A 417 13.06 8.79 24.36
N ALA A 418 14.17 8.81 25.10
CA ALA A 418 14.37 9.73 26.21
C ALA A 418 14.23 11.20 25.77
N PRO A 419 13.64 12.09 26.60
CA PRO A 419 13.47 13.50 26.25
C PRO A 419 14.79 14.15 25.80
N GLY A 420 14.77 14.82 24.65
CA GLY A 420 15.94 15.50 24.10
C GLY A 420 17.03 14.56 23.55
N GLY A 421 16.80 13.24 23.46
CA GLY A 421 17.81 12.25 23.07
C GLY A 421 18.93 12.08 24.11
N MET A 422 18.72 12.57 25.34
CA MET A 422 19.71 12.51 26.41
C MET A 422 19.61 11.19 27.16
N CYS A 423 20.51 10.26 26.84
CA CYS A 423 20.70 9.01 27.56
C CYS A 423 21.86 9.15 28.57
N GLY A 424 21.59 8.93 29.86
CA GLY A 424 22.60 9.04 30.91
C GLY A 424 22.20 8.33 32.20
N ALA A 425 23.13 8.12 33.14
CA ALA A 425 22.90 7.36 34.37
C ALA A 425 21.75 7.88 35.27
N ASN A 426 21.34 9.14 35.08
CA ASN A 426 20.19 9.76 35.78
C ASN A 426 18.87 9.69 34.99
N SER A 427 18.83 9.10 33.79
CA SER A 427 17.59 8.83 33.04
C SER A 427 16.93 7.50 33.45
N THR A 428 17.37 6.90 34.57
CA THR A 428 16.73 5.78 35.28
C THR A 428 15.43 6.19 35.99
N GLY A 429 14.84 7.33 35.61
CA GLY A 429 13.53 7.74 36.05
C GLY A 429 12.47 6.77 35.56
N ASN A 430 11.44 6.58 36.39
CA ASN A 430 10.21 5.87 36.03
C ASN A 430 9.76 6.22 34.60
N PRO A 431 9.15 5.27 33.87
CA PRO A 431 8.43 5.56 32.64
C PRO A 431 7.69 6.88 32.72
N ALA A 432 7.87 7.79 31.76
CA ALA A 432 6.93 8.89 31.70
C ALA A 432 5.53 8.31 31.47
N PRO A 433 4.49 8.78 32.19
CA PRO A 433 3.11 8.36 31.99
C PRO A 433 2.64 8.41 30.52
N PHE A 434 3.30 9.22 29.69
CA PHE A 434 3.10 9.31 28.25
C PHE A 434 3.38 7.98 27.51
N THR A 435 4.61 7.46 27.57
CA THR A 435 5.02 6.27 26.80
C THR A 435 4.21 5.05 27.22
N GLN A 436 3.93 4.91 28.52
CA GLN A 436 3.08 3.84 29.03
C GLN A 436 1.65 3.92 28.48
N ARG A 437 1.08 5.12 28.35
CA ARG A 437 -0.25 5.31 27.74
C ARG A 437 -0.23 5.07 26.23
N VAL A 438 0.81 5.50 25.52
CA VAL A 438 0.95 5.22 24.08
C VAL A 438 0.99 3.71 23.84
N LYS A 439 1.73 2.95 24.65
CA LYS A 439 1.85 1.48 24.56
C LYS A 439 0.55 0.70 24.84
N GLN A 440 -0.54 1.38 25.23
CA GLN A 440 -1.88 0.79 25.37
C GLN A 440 -2.74 0.98 24.11
N HIS A 441 -2.23 1.64 23.07
CA HIS A 441 -2.98 1.85 21.83
C HIS A 441 -2.77 0.67 20.88
N GLN A 442 -3.85 0.33 20.19
CA GLN A 442 -3.89 -0.74 19.21
C GLN A 442 -4.70 -0.26 18.02
N THR A 443 -4.42 -0.75 16.81
CA THR A 443 -5.21 -0.45 15.60
C THR A 443 -6.69 -0.69 15.84
N LEU A 444 -6.98 -1.76 16.58
CA LEU A 444 -8.31 -2.14 16.99
C LEU A 444 -9.07 -1.05 17.74
N ARG A 445 -8.40 -0.43 18.72
CA ARG A 445 -8.97 0.63 19.55
C ARG A 445 -9.31 1.84 18.69
N LEU A 446 -8.42 2.22 17.78
CA LEU A 446 -8.68 3.30 16.82
C LEU A 446 -9.91 3.00 15.97
N LEU A 447 -9.98 1.78 15.43
CA LEU A 447 -11.13 1.38 14.65
C LEU A 447 -12.41 1.49 15.47
N VAL A 448 -12.47 0.97 16.71
CA VAL A 448 -13.66 1.05 17.60
C VAL A 448 -14.04 2.49 17.96
N GLN A 449 -13.06 3.35 18.24
CA GLN A 449 -13.31 4.74 18.64
C GLN A 449 -13.93 5.59 17.54
N HIS A 450 -13.69 5.26 16.28
CA HIS A 450 -14.09 6.08 15.12
C HIS A 450 -15.22 5.50 14.28
N LYS A 451 -16.04 4.61 14.87
CA LYS A 451 -17.17 3.97 14.17
C LYS A 451 -18.46 4.78 14.27
N GLY A 452 -19.25 4.69 13.20
CA GLY A 452 -20.65 5.12 13.15
C GLY A 452 -21.68 4.00 13.35
N ALA A 453 -21.27 2.72 13.48
CA ALA A 453 -22.14 1.59 13.81
C ALA A 453 -21.35 0.33 14.23
N SER A 454 -21.98 -0.46 15.10
CA SER A 454 -21.76 -1.82 15.63
C SER A 454 -20.62 -2.67 15.06
N PHE A 455 -19.55 -2.84 15.86
CA PHE A 455 -18.69 -4.03 15.79
C PHE A 455 -18.68 -4.70 17.15
N ASN A 456 -18.91 -6.02 17.17
CA ASN A 456 -18.89 -6.79 18.41
C ASN A 456 -17.44 -7.06 18.84
N LEU A 457 -17.17 -7.10 20.16
CA LEU A 457 -15.87 -7.38 20.75
C LEU A 457 -15.26 -8.72 20.29
N SER A 458 -16.07 -9.68 19.86
CA SER A 458 -15.60 -10.96 19.29
C SER A 458 -14.99 -10.85 17.89
N GLN A 459 -15.30 -9.79 17.14
CA GLN A 459 -14.81 -9.55 15.77
C GLN A 459 -13.39 -8.95 15.75
N LEU A 460 -12.86 -8.64 16.93
CA LEU A 460 -11.76 -7.71 17.14
C LEU A 460 -10.36 -8.36 17.17
N HIS A 461 -10.26 -9.67 17.44
CA HIS A 461 -8.95 -10.37 17.51
C HIS A 461 -8.25 -10.53 16.14
N LYS A 462 -8.94 -10.22 15.03
CA LYS A 462 -8.52 -10.54 13.65
C LYS A 462 -7.80 -9.39 12.90
N VAL A 463 -7.66 -8.20 13.50
CA VAL A 463 -7.42 -6.93 12.78
C VAL A 463 -6.02 -6.79 12.16
N LEU A 464 -5.01 -7.51 12.65
CA LEU A 464 -3.62 -7.34 12.20
C LEU A 464 -3.06 -8.63 11.61
N ILE A 465 -3.54 -9.76 12.10
CA ILE A 465 -3.26 -11.08 11.55
C ILE A 465 -4.55 -11.88 11.72
N PRO A 466 -5.42 -11.99 10.71
CA PRO A 466 -6.63 -12.79 10.84
C PRO A 466 -6.35 -14.30 11.01
N HIS A 467 -5.09 -14.73 11.02
CA HIS A 467 -4.69 -16.06 10.56
C HIS A 467 -3.70 -16.84 11.45
N ARG A 468 -3.39 -16.41 12.69
CA ARG A 468 -2.66 -17.35 13.60
C ARG A 468 -3.55 -18.46 14.17
N GLU A 469 -4.88 -18.27 14.18
CA GLU A 469 -5.81 -19.25 14.76
C GLU A 469 -6.78 -19.88 13.73
N HIS A 470 -6.84 -19.39 12.49
CA HIS A 470 -7.73 -19.96 11.47
C HIS A 470 -7.08 -21.07 10.65
N ASN A 471 -7.82 -22.17 10.54
CA ASN A 471 -7.47 -23.42 9.86
C ASN A 471 -6.87 -23.14 8.45
N PHE A 472 -5.55 -23.33 8.28
CA PHE A 472 -4.82 -23.06 7.02
C PHE A 472 -5.51 -23.59 5.75
N LYS A 473 -6.31 -24.66 5.88
CA LYS A 473 -7.13 -25.22 4.80
C LYS A 473 -8.19 -24.26 4.28
N GLN A 474 -8.89 -23.53 5.15
CA GLN A 474 -10.00 -22.65 4.77
C GLN A 474 -9.51 -21.35 4.11
N ILE A 475 -8.35 -20.86 4.53
CA ILE A 475 -7.63 -19.73 3.94
C ILE A 475 -7.16 -20.07 2.53
N ARG A 476 -6.56 -21.26 2.33
CA ARG A 476 -6.13 -21.72 1.01
C ARG A 476 -7.31 -21.84 0.04
N ILE A 477 -8.46 -22.32 0.50
CA ILE A 477 -9.69 -22.37 -0.31
C ILE A 477 -10.18 -20.96 -0.68
N HIS A 478 -10.12 -20.00 0.24
CA HIS A 478 -10.51 -18.60 -0.03
C HIS A 478 -9.62 -17.94 -1.08
N HIS A 479 -8.29 -18.07 -0.96
CA HIS A 479 -7.36 -17.55 -1.97
C HIS A 479 -7.60 -18.18 -3.33
N GLN A 480 -7.65 -19.51 -3.39
CA GLN A 480 -7.91 -20.22 -4.64
C GLN A 480 -9.25 -19.84 -5.27
N ALA A 481 -10.30 -19.64 -4.46
CA ALA A 481 -11.59 -19.19 -4.96
C ALA A 481 -11.52 -17.76 -5.52
N LEU A 482 -10.84 -16.83 -4.85
CA LEU A 482 -10.67 -15.45 -5.35
C LEU A 482 -9.86 -15.42 -6.65
N ASP A 483 -8.79 -16.21 -6.75
CA ASP A 483 -7.98 -16.31 -7.96
C ASP A 483 -8.80 -16.89 -9.13
N LEU A 484 -9.67 -17.87 -8.86
CA LEU A 484 -10.58 -18.45 -9.86
C LEU A 484 -11.68 -17.47 -10.28
N VAL A 485 -12.26 -16.74 -9.33
CA VAL A 485 -13.25 -15.69 -9.61
C VAL A 485 -12.64 -14.59 -10.47
N SER A 486 -11.38 -14.22 -10.22
CA SER A 486 -10.64 -13.26 -11.03
C SER A 486 -10.39 -13.79 -12.44
N SER A 487 -9.74 -14.95 -12.56
CA SER A 487 -9.36 -15.53 -13.86
C SER A 487 -10.55 -15.85 -14.77
N HIS A 488 -11.75 -16.09 -14.21
CA HIS A 488 -12.94 -16.49 -14.95
C HIS A 488 -14.12 -15.51 -14.82
N ASN A 489 -13.91 -14.36 -14.18
CA ASN A 489 -14.89 -13.28 -14.02
C ASN A 489 -16.26 -13.72 -13.43
N LEU A 490 -16.25 -14.60 -12.41
CA LEU A 490 -17.45 -15.33 -11.95
C LEU A 490 -18.37 -14.58 -10.96
N GLY A 491 -18.04 -13.33 -10.62
CA GLY A 491 -18.84 -12.49 -9.71
C GLY A 491 -19.09 -13.10 -8.30
N LEU A 492 -20.01 -12.50 -7.54
CA LEU A 492 -20.29 -12.90 -6.15
C LEU A 492 -20.94 -14.30 -6.04
N LEU A 493 -21.79 -14.66 -7.00
CA LEU A 493 -22.44 -15.98 -6.99
C LEU A 493 -21.40 -17.09 -7.19
N GLY A 494 -20.49 -16.92 -8.16
CA GLY A 494 -19.38 -17.86 -8.36
C GLY A 494 -18.47 -17.96 -7.14
N TYR A 495 -18.16 -16.82 -6.50
CA TYR A 495 -17.42 -16.82 -5.24
C TYR A 495 -18.11 -17.64 -4.14
N LYS A 496 -19.40 -17.39 -3.89
CA LYS A 496 -20.19 -18.14 -2.89
C LYS A 496 -20.28 -19.62 -3.22
N MET A 497 -20.43 -19.98 -4.50
CA MET A 497 -20.44 -21.37 -4.94
C MET A 497 -19.08 -22.05 -4.70
N LEU A 498 -17.97 -21.38 -5.01
CA LEU A 498 -16.61 -21.90 -4.76
C LEU A 498 -16.31 -22.03 -3.26
N GLN A 499 -16.83 -21.12 -2.41
CA GLN A 499 -16.71 -21.22 -0.95
C GLN A 499 -17.46 -22.42 -0.34
N GLN A 500 -18.57 -22.86 -0.95
CA GLN A 500 -19.34 -24.02 -0.48
C GLN A 500 -18.65 -25.36 -0.77
N VAL A 501 -17.59 -25.36 -1.59
CA VAL A 501 -16.86 -26.57 -1.97
C VAL A 501 -15.85 -26.94 -0.88
N GLN A 502 -16.13 -28.00 -0.11
CA GLN A 502 -15.24 -28.54 0.93
C GLN A 502 -14.03 -29.35 0.39
N THR A 503 -13.49 -29.03 -0.79
CA THR A 503 -12.39 -29.83 -1.39
C THR A 503 -11.03 -29.18 -1.10
N SER A 504 -10.12 -29.93 -0.49
CA SER A 504 -8.74 -29.49 -0.20
C SER A 504 -7.79 -29.53 -1.41
N SER A 505 -8.28 -29.84 -2.61
CA SER A 505 -7.47 -29.97 -3.82
C SER A 505 -7.86 -28.94 -4.89
N GLN A 506 -6.84 -28.37 -5.54
CA GLN A 506 -6.99 -27.45 -6.68
C GLN A 506 -7.80 -28.09 -7.83
N GLN A 507 -7.69 -29.41 -8.00
CA GLN A 507 -8.48 -30.19 -8.96
C GLN A 507 -9.98 -30.20 -8.65
N GLY A 508 -10.39 -30.20 -7.37
CA GLY A 508 -11.79 -30.15 -6.97
C GLY A 508 -12.45 -28.82 -7.33
N LEU A 509 -11.76 -27.72 -7.01
CA LEU A 509 -12.17 -26.36 -7.40
C LEU A 509 -12.22 -26.20 -8.93
N HIS A 510 -11.26 -26.76 -9.67
CA HIS A 510 -11.25 -26.71 -11.15
C HIS A 510 -12.42 -27.48 -11.79
N LYS A 511 -12.85 -28.60 -11.18
CA LYS A 511 -14.04 -29.33 -11.66
C LYS A 511 -15.32 -28.51 -11.50
N VAL A 512 -15.48 -27.84 -10.37
CA VAL A 512 -16.63 -26.95 -10.11
C VAL A 512 -16.57 -25.74 -11.03
N LEU A 513 -15.39 -25.17 -11.26
CA LEU A 513 -15.19 -24.11 -12.23
C LEU A 513 -15.65 -24.52 -13.64
N ASN A 514 -15.24 -25.70 -14.12
CA ASN A 514 -15.65 -26.21 -15.42
C ASN A 514 -17.17 -26.36 -15.51
N GLN A 515 -17.84 -26.77 -14.43
CA GLN A 515 -19.31 -26.80 -14.37
C GLN A 515 -19.92 -25.39 -14.42
N LEU A 516 -19.38 -24.43 -13.67
CA LEU A 516 -19.86 -23.04 -13.67
C LEU A 516 -19.71 -22.37 -15.04
N VAL A 517 -18.54 -22.56 -15.68
CA VAL A 517 -18.26 -22.02 -17.01
C VAL A 517 -19.16 -22.67 -18.06
N ASN A 518 -19.34 -24.00 -18.01
CA ASN A 518 -20.22 -24.70 -18.94
C ASN A 518 -21.68 -24.26 -18.79
N ASN A 519 -22.19 -24.13 -17.57
CA ASN A 519 -23.55 -23.63 -17.31
C ASN A 519 -23.73 -22.16 -17.75
N SER A 520 -22.68 -21.32 -17.64
CA SER A 520 -22.72 -19.93 -18.12
C SER A 520 -22.73 -19.85 -19.66
N LYS A 521 -22.05 -20.77 -20.34
CA LYS A 521 -22.04 -20.88 -21.81
C LYS A 521 -23.38 -21.40 -22.34
N GLU A 522 -24.03 -22.33 -21.65
CA GLU A 522 -25.38 -22.79 -22.00
C GLU A 522 -26.41 -21.64 -21.91
N HIS A 523 -26.26 -20.71 -20.96
CA HIS A 523 -27.13 -19.53 -20.89
C HIS A 523 -26.83 -18.44 -21.93
N GLN A 524 -25.64 -18.39 -22.53
CA GLN A 524 -25.33 -17.49 -23.65
C GLN A 524 -25.73 -18.08 -25.03
N LEU A 525 -26.02 -19.38 -25.10
CA LEU A 525 -26.37 -20.09 -26.34
C LEU A 525 -27.88 -20.22 -26.61
N ASN A 526 -28.74 -19.68 -25.76
CA ASN A 526 -30.16 -19.54 -26.07
C ASN A 526 -30.46 -18.11 -26.54
N PRO A 527 -30.43 -17.80 -27.86
CA PRO A 527 -31.18 -16.66 -28.35
C PRO A 527 -32.64 -16.92 -28.00
N VAL A 528 -33.24 -16.02 -27.23
CA VAL A 528 -34.68 -16.04 -26.99
C VAL A 528 -35.36 -15.95 -28.35
N ASP A 529 -35.89 -17.09 -28.80
CA ASP A 529 -36.76 -17.20 -29.97
C ASP A 529 -38.00 -16.36 -29.70
N ASN A 530 -38.03 -15.17 -30.29
CA ASN A 530 -39.21 -14.33 -30.34
C ASN A 530 -40.13 -14.91 -31.42
N LYS A 531 -40.96 -15.89 -31.06
CA LYS A 531 -42.09 -16.36 -31.87
C LYS A 531 -43.35 -16.52 -31.03
N ASN A 532 -44.24 -15.54 -31.25
CA ASN A 532 -45.69 -15.62 -31.31
C ASN A 532 -46.43 -16.63 -30.42
N HIS A 533 -47.34 -16.10 -29.60
CA HIS A 533 -48.74 -16.48 -29.71
C HIS A 533 -49.67 -15.32 -29.30
N SER A 534 -50.46 -14.90 -30.29
CA SER A 534 -51.87 -14.43 -30.29
C SER A 534 -52.40 -13.64 -29.10
#